data_AF-A0A2A9P224-F1
#
_entry.id   AF-A0A2A9P224-F1
#
_cell.length_a   1.000
_cell.length_b   1.000
_cell.length_c   1.000
_cell.angle_alpha   90.00
_cell.angle_beta   90.00
_cell.angle_gamma   90.00
#
_symmetry.space_group_name_H-M   'P 1'
#
loop_
_entity.id
_entity.type
_entity.pdbx_description
1 polymer ?
#
loop_
_entity_poly.entity_id
_entity_poly.type
_entity_poly.pdbx_seq_one_letter_code
_entity_poly.pdbx_strand_id
1 'polypeptide(L)'
;MGKFKVPSWLQPAADGKKLNRRSFSGFSSQRRLKHESLPVGKASSPPPPPPPTPPPSSRLMELAAKITVETEKLDSYVREKGLQEPGFAVDAPDTFPPLPPHLQTSRLEVVCAAQELESLIRGPRESVRWAAWSYLDTLSLQIINNYGIAQLVPLDRPMPLSQLQTKTTLDATNLARVLRHAMTKHVFCEISPGLIGHTAASRLLAHDESLQDWVGFNSEDVFPAAAHALEALKAYPEATSLTTTGFNFAFDTVGKEPMFVTFGKDPQRARRMGGAMASLSGGEGYEVSHFVDSYDLTDVDARAGTFVDRAAAHLRGPVCRGSDPIATARLF
;
A
#
# COMPACT_ATOMS: atom_id res chain seq x y z
N MET A 1 34.89 -37.63 8.20
CA MET A 1 35.43 -36.36 8.76
C MET A 1 36.07 -35.57 7.63
N GLY A 2 35.36 -34.61 7.04
CA GLY A 2 35.89 -33.69 6.03
C GLY A 2 35.90 -32.28 6.59
N LYS A 3 37.08 -31.65 6.66
CA LYS A 3 37.27 -30.30 7.22
C LYS A 3 36.85 -29.25 6.19
N PHE A 4 35.78 -28.50 6.50
CA PHE A 4 35.33 -27.33 5.73
C PHE A 4 36.31 -26.17 5.96
N LYS A 5 36.92 -25.63 4.90
CA LYS A 5 37.76 -24.41 4.95
C LYS A 5 36.90 -23.19 4.62
N VAL A 6 36.90 -22.21 5.51
CA VAL A 6 36.20 -20.93 5.36
C VAL A 6 36.97 -20.01 4.37
N PRO A 7 36.30 -19.33 3.42
CA PRO A 7 36.95 -18.40 2.50
C PRO A 7 37.57 -17.17 3.18
N SER A 8 38.71 -16.68 2.68
CA SER A 8 39.56 -15.67 3.34
C SER A 8 39.04 -14.23 3.35
N TRP A 9 37.76 -13.98 3.05
CA TRP A 9 37.15 -12.65 3.10
C TRP A 9 36.37 -12.38 4.40
N LEU A 10 36.47 -13.29 5.38
CA LEU A 10 35.76 -13.26 6.66
C LEU A 10 36.68 -13.07 7.90
N GLN A 11 37.92 -12.59 7.74
CA GLN A 11 38.75 -12.18 8.88
C GLN A 11 39.22 -10.72 8.77
N PRO A 12 39.10 -9.92 9.85
CA PRO A 12 39.47 -8.51 9.83
C PRO A 12 40.98 -8.35 10.00
N ALA A 13 41.62 -7.56 9.15
CA ALA A 13 43.02 -7.18 9.32
C ALA A 13 43.18 -5.65 9.21
N ALA A 14 43.85 -5.14 10.22
CA ALA A 14 44.18 -3.75 10.47
C ALA A 14 45.21 -3.19 9.47
N ASP A 15 45.10 -1.86 9.29
CA ASP A 15 46.08 -0.86 8.89
C ASP A 15 47.16 -1.17 7.83
N GLY A 16 47.09 -0.37 6.76
CA GLY A 16 48.23 0.45 6.37
C GLY A 16 48.99 0.02 5.11
N LYS A 17 48.55 0.50 3.94
CA LYS A 17 49.35 1.42 3.09
C LYS A 17 48.62 1.80 1.80
N LYS A 18 48.72 3.10 1.51
CA LYS A 18 48.23 3.86 0.35
C LYS A 18 48.55 3.20 -0.98
N LEU A 19 47.61 3.24 -1.94
CA LEU A 19 47.90 3.39 -3.37
C LEU A 19 46.68 3.96 -4.14
N ASN A 20 46.85 5.20 -4.59
CA ASN A 20 46.33 5.85 -5.81
C ASN A 20 44.86 5.69 -6.24
N ARG A 21 44.01 6.63 -5.81
CA ARG A 21 42.82 7.06 -6.57
C ARG A 21 43.21 8.19 -7.53
N ARG A 22 43.04 7.97 -8.85
CA ARG A 22 43.16 9.01 -9.88
C ARG A 22 41.88 9.84 -9.90
N SER A 23 42.00 11.14 -9.62
CA SER A 23 40.96 12.16 -9.82
C SER A 23 41.10 12.79 -11.20
N PHE A 24 40.02 12.82 -11.98
CA PHE A 24 39.93 13.66 -13.18
C PHE A 24 39.46 15.07 -12.78
N SER A 25 40.39 16.02 -12.77
CA SER A 25 40.10 17.47 -12.73
C SER A 25 40.87 18.11 -13.89
N GLY A 26 40.15 18.40 -14.98
CA GLY A 26 40.72 18.97 -16.20
C GLY A 26 40.58 20.49 -16.25
N PHE A 27 41.73 21.15 -16.12
CA PHE A 27 42.15 22.39 -16.79
C PHE A 27 41.41 23.72 -16.51
N SER A 28 41.95 24.46 -15.54
CA SER A 28 42.03 25.93 -15.58
C SER A 28 43.48 26.31 -15.91
N SER A 29 43.69 26.99 -17.03
CA SER A 29 44.94 27.72 -17.30
C SER A 29 44.62 29.10 -17.86
N GLN A 30 44.98 30.11 -17.07
CA GLN A 30 44.89 31.54 -17.37
C GLN A 30 45.69 31.92 -18.62
N ARG A 31 45.12 32.78 -19.48
CA ARG A 31 45.90 33.71 -20.31
C ARG A 31 45.65 35.12 -19.81
N ARG A 32 46.67 35.70 -19.19
CA ARG A 32 46.74 37.09 -18.75
C ARG A 32 47.21 37.93 -19.94
N LEU A 33 46.34 38.74 -20.52
CA LEU A 33 46.72 39.77 -21.48
C LEU A 33 46.65 41.13 -20.76
N LYS A 34 47.79 41.83 -20.74
CA LYS A 34 47.92 43.23 -20.31
C LYS A 34 47.13 44.10 -21.30
N HIS A 35 46.29 44.99 -20.80
CA HIS A 35 45.80 46.12 -21.58
C HIS A 35 46.00 47.41 -20.79
N GLU A 36 46.55 48.40 -21.48
CA GLU A 36 46.89 49.75 -21.00
C GLU A 36 45.68 50.51 -20.45
N SER A 37 45.98 51.34 -19.44
CA SER A 37 45.10 52.28 -18.77
C SER A 37 44.91 53.58 -19.56
N LEU A 38 43.65 54.03 -19.67
CA LEU A 38 43.27 55.40 -20.07
C LEU A 38 42.24 55.97 -19.04
N PRO A 39 42.16 57.31 -18.89
CA PRO A 39 41.79 57.94 -17.61
C PRO A 39 40.29 58.07 -17.32
N VAL A 40 40.04 58.23 -16.02
CA VAL A 40 38.77 58.26 -15.28
C VAL A 40 37.79 59.34 -15.75
N GLY A 41 36.56 58.93 -16.08
CA GLY A 41 35.36 59.77 -16.03
C GLY A 41 34.48 59.36 -14.85
N LYS A 42 34.04 60.32 -14.02
CA LYS A 42 33.14 60.09 -12.88
C LYS A 42 31.78 59.57 -13.36
N ALA A 43 31.50 58.28 -13.15
CA ALA A 43 30.16 57.71 -13.31
C ALA A 43 29.41 57.74 -11.97
N SER A 44 28.19 58.25 -11.98
CA SER A 44 27.26 58.29 -10.85
C SER A 44 26.95 56.88 -10.34
N SER A 45 26.89 56.72 -9.01
CA SER A 45 26.51 55.47 -8.35
C SER A 45 25.12 54.99 -8.79
N PRO A 46 24.95 53.69 -9.12
CA PRO A 46 23.62 53.15 -9.43
C PRO A 46 22.72 53.16 -8.18
N PRO A 47 21.39 53.31 -8.35
CA PRO A 47 20.46 53.27 -7.23
C PRO A 47 20.50 51.92 -6.51
N PRO A 48 20.22 51.89 -5.19
CA PRO A 48 20.25 50.65 -4.42
C PRO A 48 19.23 49.65 -4.98
N PRO A 49 19.56 48.34 -4.98
CA PRO A 49 18.63 47.32 -5.44
C PRO A 49 17.35 47.36 -4.59
N PRO A 50 16.18 47.09 -5.20
CA PRO A 50 14.93 46.99 -4.46
C PRO A 50 15.07 45.93 -3.35
N PRO A 51 14.37 46.09 -2.22
CA PRO A 51 14.43 45.13 -1.13
C PRO A 51 14.10 43.73 -1.66
N PRO A 52 14.81 42.69 -1.20
CA PRO A 52 14.57 41.32 -1.65
C PRO A 52 13.11 40.97 -1.38
N THR A 53 12.41 40.55 -2.43
CA THR A 53 11.09 39.92 -2.31
C THR A 53 11.18 38.77 -1.31
N PRO A 54 10.22 38.61 -0.39
CA PRO A 54 10.23 37.49 0.52
C PRO A 54 10.30 36.20 -0.30
N PRO A 55 11.18 35.24 0.07
CA PRO A 55 11.33 34.02 -0.70
C PRO A 55 9.95 33.33 -0.81
N PRO A 56 9.60 32.78 -1.98
CA PRO A 56 8.39 32.01 -2.12
C PRO A 56 8.36 30.91 -1.05
N SER A 57 7.19 30.69 -0.44
CA SER A 57 7.02 29.64 0.56
C SER A 57 7.53 28.31 0.01
N SER A 58 8.36 27.61 0.77
CA SER A 58 8.84 26.29 0.37
C SER A 58 7.67 25.34 0.18
N ARG A 59 7.70 24.47 -0.84
CA ARG A 59 6.68 23.43 -1.06
C ARG A 59 6.42 22.59 0.20
N LEU A 60 7.46 22.31 0.99
CA LEU A 60 7.32 21.59 2.26
C LEU A 60 6.42 22.34 3.25
N MET A 61 6.57 23.67 3.32
CA MET A 61 5.78 24.53 4.20
C MET A 61 4.34 24.68 3.68
N GLU A 62 4.16 24.76 2.35
CA GLU A 62 2.82 24.76 1.75
C GLU A 62 2.05 23.49 2.07
N LEU A 63 2.71 22.33 1.95
CA LEU A 63 2.12 21.03 2.29
C LEU A 63 1.78 20.92 3.77
N ALA A 64 2.71 21.32 4.64
CA ALA A 64 2.46 21.35 6.09
C ALA A 64 1.26 22.26 6.44
N ALA A 65 1.20 23.46 5.86
CA ALA A 65 0.07 24.37 6.07
C ALA A 65 -1.25 23.78 5.56
N LYS A 66 -1.24 23.10 4.40
CA LYS A 66 -2.42 22.43 3.85
C LYS A 66 -2.89 21.29 4.75
N ILE A 67 -1.97 20.47 5.27
CA ILE A 67 -2.29 19.40 6.23
C ILE A 67 -2.99 20.00 7.45
N THR A 68 -2.45 21.07 8.03
CA THR A 68 -3.06 21.74 9.19
C THR A 68 -4.48 22.21 8.87
N VAL A 69 -4.66 23.02 7.83
CA VAL A 69 -5.97 23.62 7.48
C VAL A 69 -7.03 22.56 7.19
N GLU A 70 -6.69 21.53 6.41
CA GLU A 70 -7.67 20.50 6.06
C GLU A 70 -7.95 19.54 7.23
N THR A 71 -6.96 19.26 8.08
CA THR A 71 -7.15 18.43 9.29
C THR A 71 -8.02 19.13 10.32
N GLU A 72 -7.89 20.46 10.48
CA GLU A 72 -8.74 21.25 11.39
C GLU A 72 -10.22 21.14 11.02
N LYS A 73 -10.56 21.09 9.72
CA LYS A 73 -11.94 20.89 9.26
C LYS A 73 -12.48 19.52 9.66
N LEU A 74 -11.65 18.48 9.52
CA LEU A 74 -12.01 17.11 9.88
C LEU A 74 -12.18 16.96 11.39
N ASP A 75 -11.22 17.46 12.17
CA ASP A 75 -11.25 17.43 13.64
C ASP A 75 -12.49 18.14 14.19
N SER A 76 -12.77 19.35 13.68
CA SER A 76 -13.94 20.13 14.06
C SER A 76 -15.23 19.34 13.81
N TYR A 77 -15.35 18.70 12.64
CA TYR A 77 -16.53 17.89 12.33
C TYR A 77 -16.70 16.67 13.25
N VAL A 78 -15.62 15.93 13.49
CA VAL A 78 -15.63 14.75 14.39
C VAL A 78 -16.10 15.17 15.78
N ARG A 79 -15.55 16.29 16.30
CA ARG A 79 -15.92 16.81 17.62
C ARG A 79 -17.34 17.35 17.69
N GLU A 80 -17.77 18.15 16.71
CA GLU A 80 -19.13 18.72 16.67
C GLU A 80 -20.22 17.65 16.56
N LYS A 81 -19.93 16.55 15.87
CA LYS A 81 -20.85 15.41 15.72
C LYS A 81 -20.71 14.36 16.82
N GLY A 82 -19.76 14.51 17.74
CA GLY A 82 -19.50 13.54 18.81
C GLY A 82 -19.13 12.16 18.26
N LEU A 83 -18.45 12.11 17.11
CA LEU A 83 -18.02 10.87 16.47
C LEU A 83 -16.75 10.35 17.16
N GLN A 84 -16.53 9.04 17.08
CA GLN A 84 -15.33 8.43 17.63
C GLN A 84 -14.10 8.87 16.82
N GLU A 85 -13.03 9.26 17.53
CA GLU A 85 -11.78 9.66 16.90
C GLU A 85 -11.08 8.47 16.22
N PRO A 86 -10.51 8.65 15.02
CA PRO A 86 -9.69 7.64 14.39
C PRO A 86 -8.42 7.40 15.20
N GLY A 87 -7.94 6.15 15.22
CA GLY A 87 -6.74 5.79 15.98
C GLY A 87 -6.24 4.40 15.66
N PHE A 88 -5.11 4.03 16.27
CA PHE A 88 -4.51 2.69 16.10
C PHE A 88 -4.91 1.69 17.19
N ALA A 89 -5.53 2.16 18.28
CA ALA A 89 -5.90 1.33 19.41
C ALA A 89 -6.96 0.28 19.04
N VAL A 90 -7.04 -0.80 19.83
CA VAL A 90 -7.95 -1.93 19.60
C VAL A 90 -9.43 -1.58 19.74
N ASP A 91 -9.77 -0.39 20.21
CA ASP A 91 -11.12 0.13 20.36
C ASP A 91 -11.46 1.23 19.33
N ALA A 92 -10.48 1.71 18.55
CA ALA A 92 -10.68 2.71 17.51
C ALA A 92 -11.66 2.23 16.43
N PRO A 93 -12.40 3.12 15.75
CA PRO A 93 -13.41 2.73 14.77
C PRO A 93 -12.78 1.97 13.58
N ASP A 94 -13.54 1.05 12.98
CA ASP A 94 -13.09 0.23 11.85
C ASP A 94 -12.83 1.04 10.58
N THR A 95 -13.62 2.09 10.38
CA THR A 95 -13.52 3.00 9.23
C THR A 95 -13.48 4.44 9.69
N PHE A 96 -13.01 5.33 8.82
CA PHE A 96 -13.21 6.75 9.04
C PHE A 96 -14.72 7.06 9.05
N PRO A 97 -15.21 7.99 9.88
CA PRO A 97 -16.64 8.34 9.89
C PRO A 97 -17.13 8.81 8.52
N PRO A 98 -18.42 8.61 8.19
CA PRO A 98 -19.00 9.12 6.95
C PRO A 98 -18.94 10.65 6.94
N LEU A 99 -18.39 11.20 5.86
CA LEU A 99 -18.20 12.64 5.71
C LEU A 99 -19.11 13.24 4.63
N PRO A 100 -19.59 14.48 4.81
CA PRO A 100 -20.14 15.29 3.73
C PRO A 100 -19.13 15.45 2.57
N PRO A 101 -19.58 15.65 1.32
CA PRO A 101 -18.70 15.68 0.15
C PRO A 101 -17.50 16.63 0.25
N HIS A 102 -17.70 17.84 0.79
CA HIS A 102 -16.61 18.81 0.96
C HIS A 102 -15.56 18.37 1.99
N LEU A 103 -15.96 17.62 3.03
CA LEU A 103 -15.04 17.06 4.00
C LEU A 103 -14.37 15.79 3.49
N GLN A 104 -15.02 15.01 2.62
CA GLN A 104 -14.33 13.93 1.89
C GLN A 104 -13.19 14.49 1.04
N THR A 105 -13.42 15.61 0.35
CA THR A 105 -12.34 16.31 -0.36
C THR A 105 -11.22 16.72 0.60
N SER A 106 -11.54 17.31 1.75
CA SER A 106 -10.54 17.65 2.78
C SER A 106 -9.72 16.44 3.24
N ARG A 107 -10.37 15.29 3.46
CA ARG A 107 -9.70 14.04 3.83
C ARG A 107 -8.72 13.57 2.74
N LEU A 108 -9.16 13.54 1.49
CA LEU A 108 -8.28 13.18 0.36
C LEU A 108 -7.09 14.14 0.25
N GLU A 109 -7.33 15.44 0.48
CA GLU A 109 -6.28 16.45 0.43
C GLU A 109 -5.24 16.29 1.55
N VAL A 110 -5.66 15.92 2.77
CA VAL A 110 -4.73 15.57 3.86
C VAL A 110 -3.89 14.36 3.47
N VAL A 111 -4.52 13.29 2.96
CA VAL A 111 -3.81 12.05 2.58
C VAL A 111 -2.78 12.33 1.49
N CYS A 112 -3.17 13.01 0.41
CA CYS A 112 -2.28 13.37 -0.68
C CYS A 112 -1.14 14.29 -0.22
N ALA A 113 -1.44 15.33 0.55
CA ALA A 113 -0.43 16.27 1.05
C ALA A 113 0.56 15.61 2.01
N ALA A 114 0.10 14.71 2.89
CA ALA A 114 0.95 13.96 3.81
C ALA A 114 1.88 13.01 3.04
N GLN A 115 1.37 12.30 2.02
CA GLN A 115 2.19 11.42 1.18
C GLN A 115 3.25 12.19 0.38
N GLU A 116 2.88 13.35 -0.19
CA GLU A 116 3.83 14.19 -0.92
C GLU A 116 4.92 14.74 0.01
N LEU A 117 4.54 15.24 1.19
CA LEU A 117 5.47 15.77 2.18
C LEU A 117 6.45 14.69 2.65
N GLU A 118 5.92 13.51 2.97
CA GLU A 118 6.70 12.33 3.35
C GLU A 118 7.72 11.96 2.26
N SER A 119 7.27 11.88 1.01
CA SER A 119 8.11 11.54 -0.14
C SER A 119 9.22 12.58 -0.39
N LEU A 120 8.91 13.87 -0.27
CA LEU A 120 9.89 14.95 -0.43
C LEU A 120 10.95 14.94 0.67
N ILE A 121 10.54 14.69 1.93
CA ILE A 121 11.47 14.61 3.07
C ILE A 121 12.34 13.36 2.99
N ARG A 122 11.76 12.21 2.61
CA ARG A 122 12.50 10.95 2.42
C ARG A 122 13.56 11.06 1.32
N GLY A 123 13.22 11.78 0.25
CA GLY A 123 14.10 12.02 -0.88
C GLY A 123 14.20 10.84 -1.86
N PRO A 124 14.53 11.11 -3.13
CA PRO A 124 14.31 10.18 -4.23
C PRO A 124 15.09 8.87 -4.13
N ARG A 125 16.31 8.91 -3.57
CA ARG A 125 17.15 7.71 -3.43
C ARG A 125 16.52 6.71 -2.47
N GLU A 126 16.08 7.18 -1.32
CA GLU A 126 15.45 6.31 -0.34
C GLU A 126 14.09 5.85 -0.86
N SER A 127 13.29 6.72 -1.46
CA SER A 127 12.00 6.33 -2.06
C SER A 127 12.11 5.15 -3.03
N VAL A 128 13.12 5.15 -3.92
CA VAL A 128 13.36 4.01 -4.84
C VAL A 128 13.73 2.74 -4.08
N ARG A 129 14.55 2.83 -3.02
CA ARG A 129 14.93 1.66 -2.21
C ARG A 129 13.73 1.05 -1.48
N TRP A 130 12.91 1.89 -0.87
CA TRP A 130 11.70 1.44 -0.18
C TRP A 130 10.68 0.86 -1.15
N ALA A 131 10.52 1.43 -2.35
CA ALA A 131 9.67 0.87 -3.39
C ALA A 131 10.11 -0.55 -3.79
N ALA A 132 11.41 -0.80 -3.91
CA ALA A 132 11.95 -2.14 -4.21
C ALA A 132 11.71 -3.18 -3.08
N TRP A 133 11.48 -2.72 -1.86
CA TRP A 133 11.19 -3.57 -0.69
C TRP A 133 9.72 -3.60 -0.29
N SER A 134 8.84 -2.92 -1.02
CA SER A 134 7.40 -2.83 -0.71
C SER A 134 6.70 -4.20 -0.58
N TYR A 135 7.19 -5.22 -1.29
CA TYR A 135 6.66 -6.58 -1.22
C TYR A 135 6.78 -7.23 0.17
N LEU A 136 7.65 -6.73 1.05
CA LEU A 136 7.80 -7.24 2.42
C LEU A 136 6.53 -7.03 3.26
N ASP A 137 5.75 -5.98 2.95
CA ASP A 137 4.46 -5.74 3.58
C ASP A 137 3.47 -6.85 3.18
N THR A 138 3.36 -7.14 1.88
CA THR A 138 2.54 -8.24 1.35
C THR A 138 2.97 -9.58 1.92
N LEU A 139 4.27 -9.86 2.00
CA LEU A 139 4.80 -11.10 2.58
C LEU A 139 4.39 -11.26 4.06
N SER A 140 4.43 -10.17 4.83
CA SER A 140 4.05 -10.24 6.25
C SER A 140 2.57 -10.52 6.41
N LEU A 141 1.72 -9.84 5.64
CA LEU A 141 0.28 -10.09 5.62
C LEU A 141 -0.04 -11.52 5.13
N GLN A 142 0.68 -12.01 4.12
CA GLN A 142 0.55 -13.38 3.63
C GLN A 142 0.77 -14.39 4.75
N ILE A 143 1.87 -14.26 5.49
CA ILE A 143 2.21 -15.20 6.57
C ILE A 143 1.18 -15.09 7.71
N ILE A 144 0.81 -13.88 8.11
CA ILE A 144 -0.17 -13.64 9.18
C ILE A 144 -1.52 -14.27 8.81
N ASN A 145 -2.00 -14.04 7.59
CA ASN A 145 -3.29 -14.52 7.11
C ASN A 145 -3.29 -16.04 6.92
N ASN A 146 -2.25 -16.60 6.28
CA ASN A 146 -2.16 -18.03 5.99
C ASN A 146 -2.06 -18.90 7.27
N TYR A 147 -1.30 -18.44 8.26
CA TYR A 147 -1.18 -19.14 9.55
C TYR A 147 -2.31 -18.77 10.55
N GLY A 148 -3.27 -17.93 10.14
CA GLY A 148 -4.37 -17.48 11.00
C GLY A 148 -3.91 -16.79 12.29
N ILE A 149 -2.77 -16.07 12.25
CA ILE A 149 -2.13 -15.53 13.45
C ILE A 149 -3.02 -14.51 14.16
N ALA A 150 -3.79 -13.72 13.41
CA ALA A 150 -4.69 -12.72 13.98
C ALA A 150 -5.80 -13.35 14.83
N GLN A 151 -6.30 -14.53 14.46
CA GLN A 151 -7.33 -15.26 15.19
C GLN A 151 -6.79 -15.95 16.46
N LEU A 152 -5.46 -16.14 16.57
CA LEU A 152 -4.84 -16.80 17.73
C LEU A 152 -4.67 -15.85 18.93
N VAL A 153 -4.60 -14.55 18.68
CA VAL A 153 -4.50 -13.48 19.68
C VAL A 153 -5.91 -13.05 20.11
N PRO A 154 -6.23 -12.99 21.41
CA PRO A 154 -7.55 -12.56 21.88
C PRO A 154 -7.79 -11.08 21.58
N LEU A 155 -9.02 -10.72 21.19
CA LEU A 155 -9.38 -9.33 20.89
C LEU A 155 -9.45 -8.43 22.13
N ASP A 156 -9.78 -9.00 23.28
CA ASP A 156 -10.06 -8.30 24.54
C ASP A 156 -8.81 -8.13 25.43
N ARG A 157 -7.73 -8.86 25.14
CA ARG A 157 -6.52 -8.85 25.98
C ARG A 157 -5.27 -9.24 25.19
N PRO A 158 -4.10 -8.68 25.55
CA PRO A 158 -2.85 -9.09 24.93
C PRO A 158 -2.43 -10.51 25.36
N MET A 159 -1.57 -11.13 24.55
CA MET A 159 -1.06 -12.49 24.72
C MET A 159 0.47 -12.51 24.75
N PRO A 160 1.09 -13.26 25.68
CA PRO A 160 2.53 -13.50 25.63
C PRO A 160 2.96 -14.16 24.32
N LEU A 161 4.02 -13.67 23.69
CA LEU A 161 4.58 -14.25 22.47
C LEU A 161 4.93 -15.73 22.66
N SER A 162 5.42 -16.11 23.84
CA SER A 162 5.70 -17.52 24.18
C SER A 162 4.45 -18.41 24.15
N GLN A 163 3.28 -17.87 24.49
CA GLN A 163 2.01 -18.58 24.38
C GLN A 163 1.51 -18.60 22.94
N LEU A 164 1.68 -17.52 22.18
CA LEU A 164 1.32 -17.49 20.77
C LEU A 164 2.14 -18.50 19.95
N GLN A 165 3.42 -18.67 20.28
CA GLN A 165 4.32 -19.65 19.68
C GLN A 165 3.81 -21.09 19.79
N THR A 166 3.09 -21.45 20.87
CA THR A 166 2.55 -22.81 21.01
C THR A 166 1.27 -23.05 20.22
N LYS A 167 0.67 -21.99 19.66
CA LYS A 167 -0.58 -22.04 18.90
C LYS A 167 -0.39 -22.09 17.38
N THR A 168 0.83 -21.96 16.89
CA THR A 168 1.15 -21.97 15.46
C THR A 168 2.29 -22.95 15.18
N THR A 169 2.34 -23.46 13.95
CA THR A 169 3.45 -24.29 13.46
C THR A 169 4.65 -23.47 12.99
N LEU A 170 4.53 -22.14 12.95
CA LEU A 170 5.59 -21.24 12.55
C LEU A 170 6.71 -21.22 13.61
N ASP A 171 7.97 -21.31 13.16
CA ASP A 171 9.13 -21.17 14.05
C ASP A 171 9.06 -19.88 14.88
N ALA A 172 9.46 -19.98 16.15
CA ALA A 172 9.40 -18.90 17.13
C ALA A 172 10.11 -17.61 16.68
N THR A 173 11.26 -17.74 16.00
CA THR A 173 12.03 -16.60 15.49
C THR A 173 11.31 -15.97 14.31
N ASN A 174 10.78 -16.78 13.40
CA ASN A 174 10.05 -16.29 12.23
C ASN A 174 8.74 -15.60 12.62
N LEU A 175 7.98 -16.16 13.57
CA LEU A 175 6.78 -15.53 14.12
C LEU A 175 7.11 -14.15 14.70
N ALA A 176 8.14 -14.05 15.53
CA ALA A 176 8.55 -12.79 16.13
C ALA A 176 8.98 -11.75 15.07
N ARG A 177 9.69 -12.17 14.02
CA ARG A 177 10.12 -11.29 12.92
C ARG A 177 8.94 -10.76 12.12
N VAL A 178 8.00 -11.62 11.77
CA VAL A 178 6.80 -11.25 11.00
C VAL A 178 5.94 -10.28 11.81
N LEU A 179 5.68 -10.58 13.08
CA LEU A 179 4.92 -9.69 13.96
C LEU A 179 5.58 -8.32 14.10
N ARG A 180 6.89 -8.27 14.39
CA ARG A 180 7.59 -6.98 14.52
C ARG A 180 7.61 -6.18 13.23
N HIS A 181 7.73 -6.83 12.07
CA HIS A 181 7.61 -6.13 10.79
C HIS A 181 6.20 -5.56 10.61
N ALA A 182 5.16 -6.35 10.86
CA ALA A 182 3.76 -5.93 10.77
C ALA A 182 3.44 -4.75 11.72
N MET A 183 4.04 -4.72 12.91
CA MET A 183 3.89 -3.61 13.86
C MET A 183 4.42 -2.28 13.31
N THR A 184 5.42 -2.29 12.43
CA THR A 184 5.88 -1.06 11.74
C THR A 184 4.83 -0.47 10.79
N LYS A 185 3.81 -1.25 10.46
CA LYS A 185 2.64 -0.89 9.66
C LYS A 185 1.37 -0.80 10.50
N HIS A 186 1.52 -0.70 11.82
CA HIS A 186 0.42 -0.64 12.78
C HIS A 186 -0.52 -1.85 12.74
N VAL A 187 -0.02 -3.02 12.32
CA VAL A 187 -0.74 -4.30 12.41
C VAL A 187 -0.13 -5.08 13.59
N PHE A 188 -0.91 -5.21 14.67
CA PHE A 188 -0.47 -5.59 16.03
C PHE A 188 0.38 -4.52 16.73
N CYS A 189 0.56 -4.70 18.04
CA CYS A 189 1.45 -3.92 18.87
C CYS A 189 2.12 -4.80 19.93
N GLU A 190 3.23 -4.33 20.50
CA GLU A 190 3.92 -4.96 21.63
C GLU A 190 3.74 -4.05 22.85
N ILE A 191 2.74 -4.34 23.69
CA ILE A 191 2.34 -3.50 24.84
C ILE A 191 3.49 -3.37 25.85
N SER A 192 4.22 -4.47 26.03
CA SER A 192 5.49 -4.58 26.73
C SER A 192 6.31 -5.68 26.09
N PRO A 193 7.63 -5.78 26.32
CA PRO A 193 8.47 -6.79 25.67
C PRO A 193 7.90 -8.21 25.82
N GLY A 194 7.59 -8.84 24.69
CA GLY A 194 7.00 -10.17 24.59
C GLY A 194 5.49 -10.23 24.82
N LEU A 195 4.77 -9.12 24.95
CA LEU A 195 3.32 -9.07 25.17
C LEU A 195 2.62 -8.47 23.95
N ILE A 196 2.01 -9.33 23.13
CA ILE A 196 1.44 -8.99 21.83
C ILE A 196 -0.03 -8.61 21.98
N GLY A 197 -0.42 -7.44 21.49
CA GLY A 197 -1.81 -6.98 21.45
C GLY A 197 -2.27 -6.64 20.04
N HIS A 198 -3.59 -6.48 19.89
CA HIS A 198 -4.16 -5.96 18.66
C HIS A 198 -4.10 -4.44 18.59
N THR A 199 -3.90 -3.94 17.37
CA THR A 199 -4.35 -2.63 16.90
C THR A 199 -5.69 -2.78 16.17
N ALA A 200 -6.38 -1.67 15.86
CA ALA A 200 -7.60 -1.68 15.04
C ALA A 200 -7.43 -2.49 13.73
N ALA A 201 -6.31 -2.33 13.02
CA ALA A 201 -6.03 -3.04 11.77
C ALA A 201 -5.92 -4.57 11.97
N SER A 202 -5.16 -5.02 12.98
CA SER A 202 -5.05 -6.45 13.26
C SER A 202 -6.33 -7.05 13.87
N ARG A 203 -7.14 -6.23 14.56
CA ARG A 203 -8.47 -6.62 15.04
C ARG A 203 -9.35 -6.95 13.83
N LEU A 204 -9.45 -6.04 12.85
CA LEU A 204 -10.16 -6.28 11.58
C LEU A 204 -9.67 -7.56 10.90
N LEU A 205 -8.36 -7.74 10.75
CA LEU A 205 -7.80 -8.95 10.15
C LEU A 205 -8.18 -10.24 10.90
N ALA A 206 -8.49 -10.18 12.19
CA ALA A 206 -8.90 -11.33 12.99
C ALA A 206 -10.37 -11.74 12.78
N HIS A 207 -11.28 -10.83 12.41
CA HIS A 207 -12.73 -11.12 12.38
C HIS A 207 -13.46 -10.73 11.09
N ASP A 208 -12.89 -9.88 10.24
CA ASP A 208 -13.44 -9.56 8.92
C ASP A 208 -13.00 -10.62 7.89
N GLU A 209 -13.86 -11.59 7.61
CA GLU A 209 -13.60 -12.64 6.63
C GLU A 209 -13.37 -12.09 5.22
N SER A 210 -14.02 -10.99 4.85
CA SER A 210 -13.87 -10.40 3.52
C SER A 210 -12.48 -9.79 3.35
N LEU A 211 -11.98 -9.11 4.38
CA LEU A 211 -10.62 -8.57 4.40
C LEU A 211 -9.57 -9.69 4.40
N GLN A 212 -9.82 -10.79 5.12
CA GLN A 212 -8.95 -11.97 5.09
C GLN A 212 -8.91 -12.60 3.69
N ASP A 213 -10.05 -12.70 3.02
CA ASP A 213 -10.16 -13.18 1.64
C ASP A 213 -9.44 -12.23 0.66
N TRP A 214 -9.55 -10.90 0.85
CA TRP A 214 -8.80 -9.90 0.08
C TRP A 214 -7.29 -10.06 0.25
N VAL A 215 -6.81 -10.18 1.49
CA VAL A 215 -5.38 -10.39 1.78
C VAL A 215 -4.91 -11.71 1.17
N GLY A 216 -5.66 -12.79 1.36
CA GLY A 216 -5.33 -14.11 0.84
C GLY A 216 -5.26 -14.13 -0.69
N PHE A 217 -6.25 -13.57 -1.37
CA PHE A 217 -6.29 -13.51 -2.83
C PHE A 217 -5.10 -12.71 -3.38
N ASN A 218 -4.86 -11.52 -2.84
CA ASN A 218 -3.76 -10.68 -3.33
C ASN A 218 -2.39 -11.27 -3.01
N SER A 219 -2.21 -11.91 -1.86
CA SER A 219 -0.90 -12.41 -1.44
C SER A 219 -0.58 -13.84 -1.91
N GLU A 220 -1.57 -14.71 -2.05
CA GLU A 220 -1.36 -16.11 -2.47
C GLU A 220 -1.60 -16.34 -3.97
N ASP A 221 -2.40 -15.49 -4.64
CA ASP A 221 -2.72 -15.66 -6.06
C ASP A 221 -2.12 -14.54 -6.93
N VAL A 222 -2.38 -13.28 -6.60
CA VAL A 222 -1.94 -12.13 -7.41
C VAL A 222 -0.44 -11.86 -7.25
N PHE A 223 0.10 -11.95 -6.04
CA PHE A 223 1.51 -11.65 -5.78
C PHE A 223 2.48 -12.60 -6.50
N PRO A 224 2.29 -13.94 -6.48
CA PRO A 224 3.07 -14.84 -7.33
C PRO A 224 2.91 -14.53 -8.82
N ALA A 225 1.68 -14.26 -9.30
CA ALA A 225 1.43 -13.89 -10.68
C ALA A 225 2.20 -12.62 -11.09
N ALA A 226 2.23 -11.60 -10.23
CA ALA A 226 2.96 -10.36 -10.45
C ALA A 226 4.48 -10.58 -10.49
N ALA A 227 5.01 -11.45 -9.62
CA ALA A 227 6.43 -11.80 -9.62
C ALA A 227 6.88 -12.45 -10.95
N HIS A 228 5.98 -13.18 -11.62
CA HIS A 228 6.24 -13.81 -12.92
C HIS A 228 5.83 -12.93 -14.13
N ALA A 229 5.32 -11.71 -13.94
CA ALA A 229 4.91 -10.85 -15.05
C ALA A 229 6.08 -10.49 -15.98
N LEU A 230 7.28 -10.26 -15.44
CA LEU A 230 8.48 -10.00 -16.24
C LEU A 230 8.89 -11.21 -17.09
N GLU A 231 8.74 -12.42 -16.55
CA GLU A 231 9.02 -13.66 -17.28
C GLU A 231 8.05 -13.83 -18.45
N ALA A 232 6.75 -13.63 -18.19
CA ALA A 232 5.72 -13.66 -19.21
C ALA A 232 5.97 -12.66 -20.33
N LEU A 233 6.30 -11.40 -20.00
CA LEU A 233 6.59 -10.35 -20.99
C LEU A 233 7.85 -10.63 -21.81
N LYS A 234 8.86 -11.32 -21.23
CA LYS A 234 10.05 -11.72 -21.99
C LYS A 234 9.75 -12.85 -22.99
N ALA A 235 8.87 -13.78 -22.63
CA ALA A 235 8.48 -14.89 -23.49
C ALA A 235 7.42 -14.50 -24.53
N TYR A 236 6.50 -13.60 -24.16
CA TYR A 236 5.34 -13.17 -24.94
C TYR A 236 5.20 -11.63 -24.89
N PRO A 237 6.04 -10.88 -25.63
CA PRO A 237 6.12 -9.42 -25.52
C PRO A 237 4.85 -8.67 -25.92
N GLU A 238 4.04 -9.26 -26.79
CA GLU A 238 2.76 -8.69 -27.25
C GLU A 238 1.69 -8.66 -26.15
N ALA A 239 1.78 -9.55 -25.15
CA ALA A 239 0.87 -9.61 -24.00
C ALA A 239 -0.63 -9.61 -24.35
N THR A 240 -1.03 -10.25 -25.46
CA THR A 240 -2.43 -10.26 -25.94
C THR A 240 -3.23 -11.49 -25.50
N SER A 241 -2.57 -12.54 -25.01
CA SER A 241 -3.23 -13.79 -24.63
C SER A 241 -3.52 -13.85 -23.14
N LEU A 242 -4.74 -14.31 -22.81
CA LEU A 242 -5.16 -14.58 -21.43
C LEU A 242 -4.53 -15.84 -20.83
N THR A 243 -3.78 -16.61 -21.63
CA THR A 243 -3.15 -17.87 -21.20
C THR A 243 -1.62 -17.80 -21.15
N THR A 244 -1.01 -16.64 -21.39
CA THR A 244 0.45 -16.45 -21.35
C THR A 244 0.84 -15.29 -20.44
N THR A 245 0.04 -15.05 -19.40
CA THR A 245 0.25 -13.98 -18.40
C THR A 245 1.15 -14.44 -17.26
N GLY A 246 1.62 -13.52 -16.42
CA GLY A 246 2.39 -13.88 -15.21
C GLY A 246 1.68 -14.88 -14.29
N PHE A 247 0.34 -14.85 -14.23
CA PHE A 247 -0.45 -15.87 -13.52
C PHE A 247 -0.20 -17.27 -14.10
N ASN A 248 -0.20 -17.39 -15.42
CA ASN A 248 -0.02 -18.69 -16.06
C ASN A 248 1.38 -19.27 -15.82
N PHE A 249 2.39 -18.41 -15.74
CA PHE A 249 3.74 -18.81 -15.36
C PHE A 249 3.83 -19.22 -13.89
N ALA A 250 3.20 -18.46 -12.98
CA ALA A 250 3.21 -18.76 -11.55
C ALA A 250 2.49 -20.06 -11.17
N PHE A 251 1.49 -20.49 -11.96
CA PHE A 251 0.63 -21.64 -11.66
C PHE A 251 0.69 -22.76 -12.71
N ASP A 252 1.74 -22.80 -13.54
CA ASP A 252 1.97 -23.85 -14.54
C ASP A 252 0.82 -24.07 -15.54
N THR A 253 0.13 -22.98 -15.92
CA THR A 253 -0.99 -22.99 -16.88
C THR A 253 -0.70 -22.28 -18.21
N VAL A 254 0.57 -22.02 -18.53
CA VAL A 254 0.98 -21.38 -19.80
C VAL A 254 0.41 -22.12 -21.01
N GLY A 255 -0.36 -21.41 -21.83
CA GLY A 255 -1.03 -21.94 -23.03
C GLY A 255 -2.20 -22.90 -22.76
N LYS A 256 -2.57 -23.14 -21.50
CA LYS A 256 -3.60 -24.11 -21.13
C LYS A 256 -4.95 -23.44 -20.90
N GLU A 257 -5.00 -22.44 -20.03
CA GLU A 257 -6.26 -21.81 -19.61
C GLU A 257 -6.07 -20.45 -18.94
N PRO A 258 -7.10 -19.59 -18.93
CA PRO A 258 -7.04 -18.31 -18.24
C PRO A 258 -7.29 -18.44 -16.73
N MET A 259 -6.89 -17.40 -15.99
CA MET A 259 -6.97 -17.31 -14.53
C MET A 259 -8.32 -17.76 -13.94
N PHE A 260 -9.44 -17.25 -14.46
CA PHE A 260 -10.77 -17.56 -13.94
C PHE A 260 -11.17 -19.04 -14.11
N VAL A 261 -10.66 -19.71 -15.16
CA VAL A 261 -10.90 -21.15 -15.34
C VAL A 261 -10.12 -21.93 -14.29
N THR A 262 -8.87 -21.54 -14.01
CA THR A 262 -8.07 -22.15 -12.94
C THR A 262 -8.74 -21.99 -11.57
N PHE A 263 -9.24 -20.79 -11.24
CA PHE A 263 -9.98 -20.59 -9.98
C PHE A 263 -11.27 -21.40 -9.93
N GLY A 264 -12.03 -21.50 -11.03
CA GLY A 264 -13.26 -22.28 -11.07
C GLY A 264 -13.10 -23.78 -10.77
N LYS A 265 -11.87 -24.31 -10.87
CA LYS A 265 -11.54 -25.71 -10.53
C LYS A 265 -11.22 -25.93 -9.05
N ASP A 266 -10.95 -24.86 -8.31
CA ASP A 266 -10.61 -24.90 -6.89
C ASP A 266 -11.67 -24.11 -6.10
N PRO A 267 -12.62 -24.80 -5.44
CA PRO A 267 -13.68 -24.15 -4.69
C PRO A 267 -13.20 -23.20 -3.60
N GLN A 268 -12.04 -23.46 -2.98
CA GLN A 268 -11.50 -22.60 -1.93
C GLN A 268 -10.94 -21.30 -2.52
N ARG A 269 -10.16 -21.40 -3.61
CA ARG A 269 -9.66 -20.21 -4.32
C ARG A 269 -10.79 -19.40 -4.95
N ALA A 270 -11.80 -20.06 -5.52
CA ALA A 270 -12.99 -19.40 -6.04
C ALA A 270 -13.76 -18.64 -4.95
N ARG A 271 -13.98 -19.27 -3.78
CA ARG A 271 -14.60 -18.61 -2.62
C ARG A 271 -13.79 -17.39 -2.22
N ARG A 272 -12.48 -17.55 -2.04
CA ARG A 272 -11.57 -16.48 -1.62
C ARG A 272 -11.57 -15.30 -2.60
N MET A 273 -11.53 -15.56 -3.90
CA MET A 273 -11.67 -14.53 -4.91
C MET A 273 -13.02 -13.80 -4.80
N GLY A 274 -14.12 -14.55 -4.62
CA GLY A 274 -15.45 -13.96 -4.41
C GLY A 274 -15.53 -13.07 -3.17
N GLY A 275 -14.98 -13.54 -2.04
CA GLY A 275 -14.88 -12.76 -0.80
C GLY A 275 -14.00 -11.52 -0.95
N ALA A 276 -12.89 -11.62 -1.68
CA ALA A 276 -12.04 -10.49 -2.02
C ALA A 276 -12.79 -9.43 -2.85
N MET A 277 -13.57 -9.84 -3.85
CA MET A 277 -14.40 -8.90 -4.63
C MET A 277 -15.47 -8.25 -3.76
N ALA A 278 -16.07 -9.00 -2.83
CA ALA A 278 -17.03 -8.44 -1.86
C ALA A 278 -16.37 -7.41 -0.92
N SER A 279 -15.14 -7.69 -0.46
CA SER A 279 -14.36 -6.76 0.36
C SER A 279 -14.08 -5.44 -0.37
N LEU A 280 -13.68 -5.51 -1.65
CA LEU A 280 -13.41 -4.32 -2.45
C LEU A 280 -14.67 -3.47 -2.68
N SER A 281 -15.77 -4.10 -3.09
CA SER A 281 -17.05 -3.39 -3.33
C SER A 281 -17.71 -2.88 -2.04
N GLY A 282 -17.36 -3.44 -0.88
CA GLY A 282 -17.77 -2.93 0.43
C GLY A 282 -16.88 -1.79 0.94
N GLY A 283 -15.77 -1.52 0.28
CA GLY A 283 -14.83 -0.46 0.63
C GLY A 283 -15.26 0.92 0.14
N GLU A 284 -14.76 1.95 0.83
CA GLU A 284 -15.03 3.35 0.48
C GLU A 284 -14.54 3.69 -0.93
N GLY A 285 -15.39 4.33 -1.72
CA GLY A 285 -15.17 4.70 -3.13
C GLY A 285 -15.61 3.65 -4.16
N TYR A 286 -16.11 2.49 -3.72
CA TYR A 286 -16.61 1.41 -4.58
C TYR A 286 -18.06 1.02 -4.24
N GLU A 287 -18.76 1.84 -3.45
CA GLU A 287 -20.10 1.55 -2.97
C GLU A 287 -21.12 1.44 -4.11
N VAL A 288 -22.08 0.52 -3.95
CA VAL A 288 -23.18 0.30 -4.91
C VAL A 288 -24.02 1.56 -5.14
N SER A 289 -24.07 2.47 -4.16
CA SER A 289 -24.76 3.77 -4.29
C SER A 289 -24.22 4.58 -5.46
N HIS A 290 -22.93 4.49 -5.80
CA HIS A 290 -22.38 5.19 -6.97
C HIS A 290 -23.06 4.75 -8.27
N PHE A 291 -23.49 3.50 -8.39
CA PHE A 291 -24.27 3.04 -9.53
C PHE A 291 -25.74 3.47 -9.43
N VAL A 292 -26.38 3.19 -8.29
CA VAL A 292 -27.82 3.42 -8.09
C VAL A 292 -28.18 4.91 -8.17
N ASP A 293 -27.35 5.77 -7.60
CA ASP A 293 -27.61 7.22 -7.58
C ASP A 293 -27.25 7.90 -8.90
N SER A 294 -26.43 7.26 -9.74
CA SER A 294 -25.96 7.83 -11.01
C SER A 294 -26.80 7.38 -12.22
N TYR A 295 -27.69 6.39 -12.07
CA TYR A 295 -28.48 5.88 -13.18
C TYR A 295 -29.94 5.67 -12.80
N ASP A 296 -30.83 6.38 -13.50
CA ASP A 296 -32.27 6.24 -13.31
C ASP A 296 -32.79 4.97 -13.99
N LEU A 297 -33.25 4.01 -13.18
CA LEU A 297 -33.85 2.76 -13.64
C LEU A 297 -35.39 2.81 -13.71
N THR A 298 -36.02 3.97 -13.45
CA THR A 298 -37.49 4.11 -13.43
C THR A 298 -38.13 3.66 -14.74
N ASP A 299 -37.54 3.99 -15.89
CA ASP A 299 -38.04 3.56 -17.20
C ASP A 299 -37.88 2.06 -17.46
N VAL A 300 -36.93 1.40 -16.79
CA VAL A 300 -36.74 -0.05 -16.84
C VAL A 300 -37.79 -0.73 -15.98
N ASP A 301 -38.04 -0.18 -14.79
CA ASP A 301 -39.04 -0.68 -13.85
C ASP A 301 -40.46 -0.51 -14.40
N ALA A 302 -40.79 0.65 -14.97
CA ALA A 302 -42.09 0.97 -15.54
C ALA A 302 -42.53 0.00 -16.67
N ARG A 303 -41.56 -0.61 -17.36
CA ARG A 303 -41.81 -1.61 -18.41
C ARG A 303 -41.66 -3.06 -17.93
N ALA A 304 -41.57 -3.28 -16.61
CA ALA A 304 -41.25 -4.57 -15.99
C ALA A 304 -40.00 -5.22 -16.60
N GLY A 305 -38.97 -4.41 -16.85
CA GLY A 305 -37.73 -4.83 -17.47
C GLY A 305 -36.87 -5.70 -16.54
N THR A 306 -36.20 -6.69 -17.10
CA THR A 306 -35.26 -7.53 -16.34
C THR A 306 -33.87 -6.91 -16.34
N PHE A 307 -33.31 -6.64 -15.16
CA PHE A 307 -31.90 -6.32 -15.01
C PHE A 307 -31.08 -7.61 -14.86
N VAL A 308 -30.11 -7.81 -15.75
CA VAL A 308 -29.22 -8.97 -15.73
C VAL A 308 -27.82 -8.50 -15.40
N ASP A 309 -27.39 -8.76 -14.16
CA ASP A 309 -26.03 -8.45 -13.73
C ASP A 309 -25.05 -9.50 -14.30
N ARG A 310 -24.27 -9.08 -15.30
CA ARG A 310 -23.20 -9.91 -15.88
C ARG A 310 -21.90 -9.60 -15.15
N ALA A 311 -21.34 -10.63 -14.49
CA ALA A 311 -20.17 -10.58 -13.60
C ALA A 311 -20.45 -10.20 -12.13
N ALA A 312 -21.64 -10.55 -11.63
CA ALA A 312 -22.06 -10.47 -10.22
C ALA A 312 -21.20 -11.33 -9.27
N ALA A 313 -19.92 -11.00 -9.09
CA ALA A 313 -18.99 -11.81 -8.28
C ALA A 313 -19.35 -11.86 -6.77
N HIS A 314 -20.26 -11.00 -6.30
CA HIS A 314 -20.42 -10.65 -4.88
C HIS A 314 -21.88 -10.45 -4.42
N LEU A 315 -22.88 -10.43 -5.30
CA LEU A 315 -24.30 -10.24 -4.93
C LEU A 315 -24.98 -11.54 -4.46
N ARG A 316 -24.50 -12.10 -3.34
CA ARG A 316 -25.29 -13.09 -2.55
C ARG A 316 -25.89 -12.43 -1.29
N GLY A 317 -26.42 -11.23 -1.42
CA GLY A 317 -27.36 -10.62 -0.46
C GLY A 317 -28.80 -11.13 -0.65
N PRO A 318 -29.77 -10.74 0.20
CA PRO A 318 -31.12 -11.33 0.26
C PRO A 318 -31.97 -11.20 -1.01
N VAL A 319 -31.45 -10.57 -2.06
CA VAL A 319 -32.08 -10.41 -3.37
C VAL A 319 -31.89 -11.66 -4.27
N CYS A 320 -30.91 -12.53 -3.98
CA CYS A 320 -30.57 -13.63 -4.89
C CYS A 320 -30.46 -14.98 -4.15
N ARG A 321 -31.59 -15.69 -3.98
CA ARG A 321 -31.58 -17.14 -3.71
C ARG A 321 -31.60 -17.90 -5.04
N GLY A 322 -30.46 -18.40 -5.49
CA GLY A 322 -30.37 -19.31 -6.62
C GLY A 322 -28.93 -19.64 -6.97
N SER A 323 -28.64 -20.92 -7.21
CA SER A 323 -27.34 -21.46 -7.60
C SER A 323 -27.05 -21.34 -9.10
N ASP A 324 -27.54 -20.28 -9.74
CA ASP A 324 -27.30 -20.00 -11.17
C ASP A 324 -26.25 -18.89 -11.34
N PRO A 325 -25.41 -18.94 -12.39
CA PRO A 325 -24.42 -17.90 -12.71
C PRO A 325 -25.06 -16.59 -13.21
N ILE A 326 -26.39 -16.49 -13.17
CA ILE A 326 -27.20 -15.32 -13.53
C ILE A 326 -28.01 -14.94 -12.30
N ALA A 327 -27.52 -13.97 -11.53
CA ALA A 327 -28.30 -13.35 -10.48
C ALA A 327 -29.40 -12.49 -11.14
N THR A 328 -30.63 -12.99 -11.14
CA THR A 328 -31.78 -12.26 -11.66
C THR A 328 -32.43 -11.52 -10.48
N ALA A 329 -32.20 -10.22 -10.38
CA ALA A 329 -32.95 -9.38 -9.44
C ALA A 329 -34.21 -8.88 -10.15
N ARG A 330 -35.38 -9.16 -9.56
CA ARG A 330 -36.58 -8.39 -9.91
C ARG A 330 -36.50 -7.06 -9.16
N LEU A 331 -36.48 -5.96 -9.89
CA LEU A 331 -36.75 -4.64 -9.32
C LEU A 331 -38.20 -4.65 -8.84
N PHE A 332 -38.44 -4.11 -7.64
CA PHE A 332 -39.76 -3.94 -7.04
C PHE A 332 -40.17 -2.48 -7.16
#